data_AF-A0A955J1E3-F1
#
_entry.id   AF-A0A955J1E3-F1
#
_cell.length_a   1.000
_cell.length_b   1.000
_cell.length_c   1.000
_cell.angle_alpha   90.00
_cell.angle_beta   90.00
_cell.angle_gamma   90.00
#
_symmetry.space_group_name_H-M   'P 1'
#
loop_
_entity.id
_entity.type
_entity.pdbx_description
1 polymer ?
#
loop_
_entity_poly.entity_id
_entity_poly.type
_entity_poly.pdbx_seq_one_letter_code
_entity_poly.pdbx_strand_id
1 'polypeptide(L)'
;SVTAEYAVQEQFRIVADRFGSMTDSAFRTKVDDVWDLHHRVLRHLIGEHDSLLDGMDGDVIVLAPDLTPSQTASFRNRSVLGFGTDMGGRTSHTAIFARALGIPAVVGLERICEVADDGDQLIIDGERGIVIIDPDEETLEEYNRLAQAAAAYALSLTELADLDPVTTDGVRIQILGNIEFPSEIDLIQQHGGD
;
A
#
# COMPACT_ATOMS: atom_id res chain seq x y z
N SER A 1 3.00 -33.90 23.26
CA SER A 1 2.57 -32.50 23.16
C SER A 1 2.96 -32.00 21.79
N VAL A 2 2.09 -31.24 21.14
CA VAL A 2 2.48 -30.46 19.95
C VAL A 2 2.95 -29.08 20.43
N THR A 3 3.86 -28.45 19.68
CA THR A 3 4.25 -27.07 19.98
C THR A 3 3.13 -26.11 19.56
N ALA A 4 3.13 -24.89 20.10
CA ALA A 4 2.09 -23.91 19.80
C ALA A 4 2.10 -23.51 18.31
N GLU A 5 3.28 -23.39 17.72
CA GLU A 5 3.54 -23.08 16.32
C GLU A 5 2.94 -24.14 15.40
N TYR A 6 3.20 -25.42 15.70
CA TYR A 6 2.66 -26.54 14.92
C TYR A 6 1.13 -26.60 14.99
N ALA A 7 0.56 -26.37 16.19
CA ALA A 7 -0.88 -26.36 16.36
C ALA A 7 -1.53 -25.21 15.57
N VAL A 8 -0.92 -24.03 15.58
CA VAL A 8 -1.39 -22.86 14.81
C VAL A 8 -1.32 -23.12 13.31
N GLN A 9 -0.17 -23.56 12.79
CA GLN A 9 0.02 -23.89 11.36
C GLN A 9 -1.07 -24.84 10.85
N GLU A 10 -1.36 -25.91 11.60
CA GLU A 10 -2.34 -26.91 11.16
C GLU A 10 -3.78 -26.36 11.16
N GLN A 11 -4.15 -25.55 12.16
CA GLN A 11 -5.48 -24.95 12.20
C GLN A 11 -5.68 -23.92 11.07
N PHE A 12 -4.67 -23.09 10.79
CA PHE A 12 -4.74 -22.14 9.69
C PHE A 12 -4.81 -22.83 8.34
N ARG A 13 -4.08 -23.94 8.14
CA ARG A 13 -4.16 -24.76 6.93
C ARG A 13 -5.58 -25.27 6.68
N ILE A 14 -6.26 -25.80 7.70
CA ILE A 14 -7.65 -26.27 7.60
C ILE A 14 -8.58 -25.14 7.17
N VAL A 15 -8.40 -23.94 7.73
CA VAL A 15 -9.22 -22.76 7.38
C VAL A 15 -8.95 -22.30 5.96
N ALA A 16 -7.68 -22.23 5.55
CA ALA A 16 -7.27 -21.85 4.20
C ALA A 16 -7.81 -22.84 3.14
N ASP A 17 -7.68 -24.15 3.38
CA ASP A 17 -8.21 -25.19 2.50
C ASP A 17 -9.72 -25.08 2.36
N ARG A 18 -10.42 -24.79 3.47
CA ARG A 18 -11.87 -24.60 3.45
C ARG A 18 -12.27 -23.41 2.58
N PHE A 19 -11.61 -22.25 2.71
CA PHE A 19 -11.88 -21.09 1.86
C PHE A 19 -11.49 -21.31 0.40
N GLY A 20 -10.35 -21.95 0.14
CA GLY A 20 -9.87 -22.25 -1.21
C GLY A 20 -10.74 -23.26 -1.97
N SER A 21 -11.43 -24.15 -1.26
CA SER A 21 -12.37 -25.12 -1.84
C SER A 21 -13.73 -24.53 -2.22
N MET A 22 -14.03 -23.29 -1.83
CA MET A 22 -15.28 -22.63 -2.17
C MET A 22 -15.27 -22.11 -3.61
N THR A 23 -16.39 -22.29 -4.31
CA THR A 23 -16.54 -21.96 -5.74
C THR A 23 -16.66 -20.46 -6.02
N ASP A 24 -17.05 -19.67 -5.02
CA ASP A 24 -17.20 -18.23 -5.15
C ASP A 24 -15.83 -17.54 -5.05
N SER A 25 -15.51 -16.73 -6.07
CA SER A 25 -14.26 -15.98 -6.20
C SER A 25 -13.97 -15.08 -5.00
N ALA A 26 -15.00 -14.56 -4.30
CA ALA A 26 -14.80 -13.71 -3.13
C ALA A 26 -14.11 -14.44 -1.97
N PHE A 27 -14.32 -15.76 -1.84
CA PHE A 27 -13.68 -16.58 -0.81
C PHE A 27 -12.27 -17.01 -1.18
N ARG A 28 -11.93 -17.06 -2.47
CA ARG A 28 -10.55 -17.31 -2.89
C ARG A 28 -9.62 -16.18 -2.47
N THR A 29 -10.10 -14.94 -2.55
CA THR A 29 -9.40 -13.75 -2.06
C THR A 29 -9.17 -13.77 -0.54
N LYS A 30 -10.03 -14.48 0.23
CA LYS A 30 -9.89 -14.63 1.69
C LYS A 30 -8.79 -15.61 2.10
N VAL A 31 -8.31 -16.45 1.19
CA VAL A 31 -7.21 -17.38 1.47
C VAL A 31 -5.93 -16.61 1.82
N ASP A 32 -5.67 -15.53 1.10
CA ASP A 32 -4.48 -14.68 1.34
C ASP A 32 -4.58 -13.97 2.70
N ASP A 33 -5.77 -13.49 3.09
CA ASP A 33 -6.01 -12.91 4.41
C ASP A 33 -5.74 -13.92 5.56
N VAL A 34 -6.15 -15.17 5.38
CA VAL A 34 -5.92 -16.25 6.36
C VAL A 34 -4.43 -16.53 6.50
N TRP A 35 -3.70 -16.57 5.38
CA TRP A 35 -2.25 -16.76 5.42
C TRP A 35 -1.50 -15.55 5.99
N ASP A 36 -1.95 -14.32 5.75
CA ASP A 36 -1.37 -13.13 6.39
C ASP A 36 -1.50 -13.21 7.92
N LEU A 37 -2.71 -13.53 8.40
CA LEU A 37 -2.94 -13.68 9.85
C LEU A 37 -2.12 -14.84 10.43
N HIS A 38 -2.02 -15.95 9.71
CA HIS A 38 -1.17 -17.08 10.09
C HIS A 38 0.28 -16.64 10.33
N HIS A 39 0.89 -15.98 9.34
CA HIS A 39 2.28 -15.53 9.43
C HIS A 39 2.47 -14.57 10.61
N ARG A 40 1.51 -13.67 10.84
CA ARG A 40 1.57 -12.74 11.96
C ARG A 40 1.52 -13.47 13.30
N VAL A 41 0.59 -14.40 13.50
CA VAL A 41 0.51 -15.18 14.76
C VAL A 41 1.77 -16.02 14.97
N LEU A 42 2.25 -16.67 13.91
CA LEU A 42 3.43 -17.53 13.97
C LEU A 42 4.68 -16.73 14.39
N ARG A 43 4.90 -15.55 13.78
CA ARG A 43 5.99 -14.63 14.16
C ARG A 43 5.99 -14.26 15.64
N HIS A 44 4.82 -13.92 16.18
CA HIS A 44 4.69 -13.62 17.60
C HIS A 44 5.02 -14.82 18.50
N LEU A 45 4.66 -16.04 18.08
CA LEU A 45 4.94 -17.27 18.84
C LEU A 45 6.42 -17.62 18.87
N ILE A 46 7.13 -17.42 17.75
CA ILE A 46 8.58 -17.69 17.65
C ILE A 46 9.46 -16.58 18.22
N GLY A 47 8.85 -15.49 18.72
CA GLY A 47 9.57 -14.35 19.30
C GLY A 47 10.17 -13.40 18.26
N GLU A 48 9.80 -13.52 16.99
CA GLU A 48 10.14 -12.54 15.96
C GLU A 48 9.15 -11.38 16.06
N HIS A 49 9.61 -10.27 16.63
CA HIS A 49 8.81 -9.06 16.84
C HIS A 49 9.25 -7.90 15.93
N ASP A 50 10.35 -8.06 15.21
CA ASP A 50 10.89 -6.98 14.40
C ASP A 50 9.96 -6.71 13.22
N SER A 51 9.48 -5.46 13.13
CA SER A 51 8.80 -4.98 11.94
C SER A 51 9.79 -4.93 10.77
N LEU A 52 9.31 -5.06 9.54
CA LEU A 52 10.14 -4.93 8.33
C LEU A 52 10.98 -3.64 8.30
N LEU A 53 10.57 -2.62 9.06
CA LEU A 53 11.14 -1.28 9.08
C LEU A 53 11.82 -0.95 10.42
N ASP A 54 11.96 -1.92 11.33
CA ASP A 54 12.65 -1.68 12.60
C ASP A 54 14.15 -1.50 12.36
N GLY A 55 14.68 -0.34 12.78
CA GLY A 55 16.08 0.03 12.58
C GLY A 55 16.35 0.85 11.31
N MET A 56 15.34 1.14 10.49
CA MET A 56 15.45 2.10 9.39
C MET A 56 15.25 3.53 9.91
N ASP A 57 16.27 4.37 9.73
CA ASP A 57 16.22 5.80 10.03
C ASP A 57 16.03 6.62 8.75
N GLY A 58 15.13 7.60 8.79
CA GLY A 58 14.87 8.52 7.69
C GLY A 58 13.82 8.06 6.69
N ASP A 59 13.75 8.80 5.59
CA ASP A 59 12.78 8.59 4.52
C ASP A 59 13.24 7.47 3.58
N VAL A 60 12.41 6.43 3.42
CA VAL A 60 12.75 5.22 2.66
C VAL A 60 11.72 4.88 1.59
N ILE A 61 12.19 4.22 0.52
CA ILE A 61 11.34 3.56 -0.48
C ILE A 61 11.48 2.05 -0.28
N VAL A 62 10.35 1.33 -0.25
CA VAL A 62 10.35 -0.12 -0.01
C VAL A 62 10.15 -0.88 -1.32
N LEU A 63 11.05 -1.81 -1.62
CA LEU A 63 10.90 -2.76 -2.72
C LEU A 63 10.73 -4.17 -2.16
N ALA A 64 9.73 -4.92 -2.65
CA ALA A 64 9.47 -6.28 -2.17
C ALA A 64 8.83 -7.17 -3.25
N PRO A 65 9.01 -8.51 -3.20
CA PRO A 65 8.36 -9.38 -4.16
C PRO A 65 6.83 -9.27 -4.10
N ASP A 66 6.29 -9.17 -2.89
CA ASP A 66 4.90 -8.91 -2.59
C ASP A 66 4.81 -8.27 -1.20
N LEU A 67 3.71 -7.57 -0.92
CA LEU A 67 3.43 -6.95 0.38
C LEU A 67 2.03 -7.32 0.84
N THR A 68 1.92 -7.83 2.05
CA THR A 68 0.63 -8.14 2.66
C THR A 68 -0.04 -6.87 3.22
N PRO A 69 -1.37 -6.85 3.37
CA PRO A 69 -2.11 -5.77 4.05
C PRO A 69 -1.53 -5.37 5.41
N SER A 70 -1.07 -6.34 6.20
CA SER A 70 -0.51 -6.04 7.53
C SER A 70 0.86 -5.37 7.45
N GLN A 71 1.67 -5.71 6.44
CA GLN A 71 2.96 -5.06 6.18
C GLN A 71 2.77 -3.63 5.67
N THR A 72 1.87 -3.40 4.70
CA THR A 72 1.60 -2.04 4.20
C THR A 72 0.97 -1.14 5.26
N ALA A 73 0.13 -1.68 6.15
CA ALA A 73 -0.42 -0.92 7.27
C ALA A 73 0.67 -0.38 8.23
N SER A 74 1.80 -1.07 8.35
CA SER A 74 2.93 -0.62 9.17
C SER A 74 3.60 0.65 8.63
N PHE A 75 3.40 0.97 7.34
CA PHE A 75 4.02 2.13 6.69
C PHE A 75 3.45 3.45 7.22
N ARG A 76 2.20 3.49 7.73
CA ARG A 76 1.60 4.72 8.30
C ARG A 76 2.39 5.29 9.48
N ASN A 77 3.09 4.45 10.22
CA ASN A 77 3.80 4.83 11.44
C ASN A 77 5.30 5.07 11.20
N ARG A 78 5.74 5.07 9.93
CA ARG A 78 7.14 5.15 9.52
C ARG A 78 7.29 6.12 8.34
N SER A 79 8.50 6.61 8.12
CA SER A 79 8.84 7.51 7.00
C SER A 79 8.97 6.76 5.67
N VAL A 80 7.90 6.11 5.19
CA VAL A 80 7.90 5.45 3.87
C VAL A 80 7.38 6.42 2.83
N LEU A 81 8.24 6.79 1.87
CA LEU A 81 7.89 7.73 0.79
C LEU A 81 7.11 7.07 -0.34
N GLY A 82 7.22 5.75 -0.49
CA GLY A 82 6.58 4.99 -1.56
C GLY A 82 7.08 3.54 -1.58
N PHE A 83 6.49 2.71 -2.43
CA PHE A 83 6.92 1.33 -2.54
C PHE A 83 6.72 0.73 -3.95
N GLY A 84 7.45 -0.35 -4.24
CA GLY A 84 7.37 -1.12 -5.48
C GLY A 84 7.23 -2.62 -5.20
N THR A 85 6.40 -3.33 -5.97
CA THR A 85 6.31 -4.79 -5.87
C THR A 85 6.44 -5.54 -7.18
N ASP A 86 7.08 -6.71 -7.16
CA ASP A 86 7.20 -7.59 -8.32
C ASP A 86 5.85 -8.19 -8.71
N MET A 87 5.08 -8.59 -7.72
CA MET A 87 3.75 -9.15 -7.87
C MET A 87 2.66 -8.07 -7.71
N GLY A 88 1.44 -8.46 -8.07
CA GLY A 88 0.25 -7.63 -7.92
C GLY A 88 -0.22 -7.03 -9.23
N GLY A 89 -1.37 -6.37 -9.15
CA GLY A 89 -2.01 -5.69 -10.27
C GLY A 89 -2.79 -4.48 -9.79
N ARG A 90 -3.30 -3.67 -10.72
CA ARG A 90 -3.95 -2.39 -10.42
C ARG A 90 -5.13 -2.49 -9.43
N THR A 91 -5.76 -3.66 -9.32
CA THR A 91 -6.87 -3.96 -8.40
C THR A 91 -6.48 -4.87 -7.24
N SER A 92 -5.19 -5.15 -7.05
CA SER A 92 -4.71 -5.92 -5.91
C SER A 92 -4.89 -5.15 -4.60
N HIS A 93 -4.95 -5.87 -3.48
CA HIS A 93 -5.00 -5.23 -2.15
C HIS A 93 -3.87 -4.22 -2.00
N THR A 94 -2.65 -4.58 -2.37
CA THR A 94 -1.47 -3.71 -2.29
C THR A 94 -1.67 -2.37 -3.01
N ALA A 95 -2.27 -2.38 -4.20
CA ALA A 95 -2.58 -1.15 -4.95
C ALA A 95 -3.70 -0.31 -4.30
N ILE A 96 -4.67 -0.95 -3.64
CA ILE A 96 -5.72 -0.27 -2.87
C ILE A 96 -5.10 0.41 -1.64
N PHE A 97 -4.23 -0.31 -0.93
CA PHE A 97 -3.51 0.18 0.24
C PHE A 97 -2.63 1.40 -0.08
N ALA A 98 -1.93 1.42 -1.21
CA ALA A 98 -1.15 2.60 -1.63
C ALA A 98 -1.99 3.88 -1.65
N ARG A 99 -3.21 3.78 -2.21
CA ARG A 99 -4.15 4.91 -2.31
C ARG A 99 -4.64 5.36 -0.93
N ALA A 100 -4.97 4.41 -0.08
CA ALA A 100 -5.35 4.62 1.32
C ALA A 100 -4.23 5.29 2.15
N LEU A 101 -2.97 5.04 1.80
CA LEU A 101 -1.79 5.62 2.45
C LEU A 101 -1.40 6.98 1.86
N GLY A 102 -1.88 7.33 0.67
CA GLY A 102 -1.52 8.56 -0.03
C GLY A 102 -0.06 8.60 -0.50
N ILE A 103 0.59 7.44 -0.62
CA ILE A 103 1.99 7.34 -1.08
C ILE A 103 2.06 6.72 -2.50
N PRO A 104 3.00 7.16 -3.35
CA PRO A 104 3.25 6.54 -4.65
C PRO A 104 3.54 5.04 -4.54
N ALA A 105 2.96 4.25 -5.46
CA ALA A 105 3.26 2.84 -5.56
C ALA A 105 3.22 2.32 -7.00
N VAL A 106 4.09 1.36 -7.30
CA VAL A 106 4.11 0.62 -8.57
C VAL A 106 4.08 -0.88 -8.26
N VAL A 107 3.13 -1.61 -8.85
CA VAL A 107 2.95 -3.05 -8.62
C VAL A 107 3.08 -3.81 -9.93
N GLY A 108 3.52 -5.06 -9.88
CA GLY A 108 3.71 -5.88 -11.08
C GLY A 108 5.00 -5.56 -11.84
N LEU A 109 6.08 -5.21 -11.12
CA LEU A 109 7.39 -4.90 -11.70
C LEU A 109 8.17 -6.14 -12.16
N GLU A 110 7.67 -7.33 -11.82
CA GLU A 110 8.21 -8.66 -12.12
C GLU A 110 9.58 -8.99 -11.49
N ARG A 111 10.57 -8.08 -11.56
CA ARG A 111 11.97 -8.35 -11.21
C ARG A 111 12.69 -7.21 -10.49
N ILE A 112 11.99 -6.23 -9.92
CA ILE A 112 12.59 -5.10 -9.20
C ILE A 112 13.53 -5.55 -8.08
N CYS A 113 13.15 -6.60 -7.33
CA CYS A 113 13.99 -7.11 -6.24
C CYS A 113 15.25 -7.84 -6.71
N GLU A 114 15.36 -8.14 -8.01
CA GLU A 114 16.56 -8.76 -8.59
C GLU A 114 17.55 -7.72 -9.13
N VAL A 115 17.10 -6.47 -9.33
CA VAL A 115 17.89 -5.43 -10.01
C VAL A 115 18.22 -4.23 -9.13
N ALA A 116 17.51 -4.04 -8.02
CA ALA A 116 17.79 -3.00 -7.04
C ALA A 116 18.51 -3.58 -5.82
N ASP A 117 19.46 -2.83 -5.29
CA ASP A 117 20.21 -3.14 -4.08
C ASP A 117 19.81 -2.20 -2.93
N ASP A 118 19.99 -2.69 -1.69
CA ASP A 118 19.75 -1.88 -0.50
C ASP A 118 20.67 -0.64 -0.48
N GLY A 119 20.07 0.53 -0.40
CA GLY A 119 20.77 1.82 -0.38
C GLY A 119 20.83 2.54 -1.72
N ASP A 120 20.32 1.93 -2.79
CA ASP A 120 20.18 2.59 -4.09
C ASP A 120 19.30 3.83 -3.99
N GLN A 121 19.60 4.82 -4.83
CA GLN A 121 18.74 5.99 -4.95
C GLN A 121 17.59 5.66 -5.90
N LEU A 122 16.35 5.84 -5.43
CA LEU A 122 15.17 5.40 -6.17
C LEU A 122 14.20 6.55 -6.45
N ILE A 123 13.52 6.47 -7.59
CA ILE A 123 12.32 7.26 -7.89
C ILE A 123 11.17 6.29 -8.14
N ILE A 124 10.05 6.50 -7.44
CA ILE A 124 8.78 5.80 -7.69
C ILE A 124 7.83 6.75 -8.41
N ASP A 125 7.51 6.44 -9.67
CA ASP A 125 6.51 7.15 -10.46
C ASP A 125 5.24 6.29 -10.58
N GLY A 126 4.33 6.48 -9.64
CA GLY A 126 3.04 5.77 -9.60
C GLY A 126 2.07 6.17 -10.71
N GLU A 127 2.30 7.28 -11.42
CA GLU A 127 1.44 7.74 -12.52
C GLU A 127 1.81 7.01 -13.82
N ARG A 128 3.10 6.95 -14.12
CA ARG A 128 3.62 6.25 -15.31
C ARG A 128 3.85 4.76 -15.05
N GLY A 129 3.83 4.32 -13.79
CA GLY A 129 4.07 2.94 -13.41
C GLY A 129 5.52 2.51 -13.59
N ILE A 130 6.47 3.41 -13.30
CA ILE A 130 7.91 3.16 -13.48
C ILE A 130 8.68 3.37 -12.18
N VAL A 131 9.73 2.57 -12.02
CA VAL A 131 10.73 2.72 -10.96
C VAL A 131 12.07 3.00 -11.64
N ILE A 132 12.75 4.05 -11.19
CA ILE A 132 14.08 4.42 -11.68
C ILE A 132 15.08 4.16 -10.56
N ILE A 133 16.10 3.37 -10.88
CA ILE A 133 17.20 3.01 -9.98
C ILE A 133 18.41 3.83 -10.39
N ASP A 134 19.11 4.38 -9.40
CA ASP A 134 20.27 5.26 -9.56
C ASP A 134 20.07 6.32 -10.65
N PRO A 135 19.04 7.19 -10.50
CA PRO A 135 18.78 8.26 -11.45
C PRO A 135 19.97 9.23 -11.52
N ASP A 136 20.25 9.71 -12.73
CA ASP A 136 21.21 10.80 -12.89
C ASP A 136 20.64 12.14 -12.37
N GLU A 137 21.52 13.13 -12.28
CA GLU A 137 21.18 14.45 -11.74
C GLU A 137 20.10 15.16 -12.56
N GLU A 138 20.11 14.99 -13.90
CA GLU A 138 19.08 15.56 -14.79
C GLU A 138 17.71 14.93 -14.51
N THR A 139 17.66 13.60 -14.36
CA THR A 139 16.44 12.87 -14.01
C THR A 139 15.94 13.28 -12.63
N LEU A 140 16.82 13.42 -11.64
CA LEU A 140 16.46 13.89 -10.29
C LEU A 140 15.87 15.29 -10.33
N GLU A 141 16.45 16.22 -11.08
CA GLU A 141 15.93 17.58 -11.22
C GLU A 141 14.56 17.62 -11.90
N GLU A 142 14.37 16.81 -12.96
CA GLU A 142 13.08 16.68 -13.62
C GLU A 142 12.01 16.18 -12.64
N TYR A 143 12.29 15.08 -11.94
CA TYR A 143 11.33 14.47 -11.02
C TYR A 143 11.04 15.34 -9.80
N ASN A 144 12.02 16.09 -9.28
CA ASN A 144 11.77 17.08 -8.24
C ASN A 144 10.80 18.17 -8.71
N ARG A 145 10.92 18.62 -9.97
CA ARG A 145 10.02 19.61 -10.55
C ARG A 145 8.61 19.04 -10.73
N LEU A 146 8.50 17.79 -11.19
CA LEU A 146 7.22 17.09 -11.33
C LEU A 146 6.54 16.90 -9.96
N ALA A 147 7.29 16.48 -8.94
CA ALA A 147 6.78 16.33 -7.57
C ALA A 147 6.28 17.67 -7.00
N GLN A 148 7.02 18.75 -7.20
CA GLN A 148 6.58 20.10 -6.78
C GLN A 148 5.30 20.55 -7.50
N ALA A 149 5.20 20.30 -8.80
CA ALA A 149 4.01 20.63 -9.58
C ALA A 149 2.79 19.80 -9.12
N ALA A 150 2.98 18.51 -8.84
CA ALA A 150 1.95 17.63 -8.30
C ALA A 150 1.48 18.09 -6.92
N ALA A 151 2.39 18.47 -6.03
CA ALA A 151 2.06 19.00 -4.71
C ALA A 151 1.29 20.33 -4.80
N ALA A 152 1.69 21.23 -5.69
CA ALA A 152 0.97 22.49 -5.94
C ALA A 152 -0.43 22.24 -6.50
N TYR A 153 -0.57 21.28 -7.42
CA TYR A 153 -1.87 20.89 -7.95
C TYR A 153 -2.77 20.27 -6.88
N ALA A 154 -2.26 19.36 -6.06
CA ALA A 154 -2.99 18.78 -4.95
C ALA A 154 -3.50 19.85 -3.98
N LEU A 155 -2.66 20.84 -3.63
CA LEU A 155 -3.05 21.96 -2.79
C LEU A 155 -4.19 22.79 -3.40
N SER A 156 -4.16 23.02 -4.72
CA SER A 156 -5.24 23.73 -5.41
C SER A 156 -6.57 22.95 -5.41
N LEU A 157 -6.53 21.62 -5.36
CA LEU A 157 -7.73 20.79 -5.23
C LEU A 157 -8.32 20.87 -3.82
N THR A 158 -7.48 21.02 -2.79
CA THR A 158 -7.96 21.24 -1.41
C THR A 158 -8.75 22.54 -1.30
N GLU A 159 -8.41 23.58 -2.06
CA GLU A 159 -9.21 24.82 -2.11
C GLU A 159 -10.62 24.60 -2.70
N LEU A 160 -10.82 23.55 -3.50
CA LEU A 160 -12.12 23.17 -4.06
C LEU A 160 -12.95 22.33 -3.08
N ALA A 161 -12.33 21.73 -2.06
CA ALA A 161 -13.00 20.87 -1.08
C ALA A 161 -14.10 21.62 -0.30
N ASP A 162 -13.94 22.94 -0.12
CA ASP A 162 -14.90 23.81 0.55
C ASP A 162 -16.08 24.25 -0.34
N LEU A 163 -16.05 23.93 -1.64
CA LEU A 163 -17.11 24.32 -2.56
C LEU A 163 -18.32 23.39 -2.48
N ASP A 164 -19.51 23.98 -2.64
CA ASP A 164 -20.76 23.23 -2.79
C ASP A 164 -20.65 22.25 -4.00
N PRO A 165 -20.93 20.94 -3.82
CA PRO A 165 -20.86 19.96 -4.90
C PRO A 165 -22.06 20.12 -5.84
N VAL A 166 -21.96 21.08 -6.76
CA VAL A 166 -23.02 21.47 -7.70
C VAL A 166 -22.46 21.51 -9.12
N THR A 167 -23.15 20.87 -10.06
CA THR A 167 -22.79 20.88 -11.48
C THR A 167 -22.96 22.27 -12.10
N THR A 168 -22.37 22.51 -13.27
CA THR A 168 -22.44 23.81 -13.96
C THR A 168 -23.87 24.24 -14.37
N ASP A 169 -24.81 23.30 -14.41
CA ASP A 169 -26.24 23.52 -14.65
C ASP A 169 -27.10 23.53 -13.37
N GLY A 170 -26.48 23.51 -12.19
CA GLY A 170 -27.14 23.74 -10.90
C GLY A 170 -27.65 22.49 -10.18
N VAL A 171 -27.27 21.29 -10.60
CA VAL A 171 -27.67 20.04 -9.95
C VAL A 171 -26.71 19.72 -8.81
N ARG A 172 -27.23 19.59 -7.58
CA ARG A 172 -26.44 19.16 -6.42
C ARG A 172 -26.17 17.66 -6.49
N ILE A 173 -24.92 17.27 -6.23
CA ILE A 173 -24.46 15.88 -6.17
C ILE A 173 -23.88 15.58 -4.78
N GLN A 174 -23.72 14.30 -4.46
CA GLN A 174 -22.99 13.87 -3.26
C GLN A 174 -21.60 13.38 -3.66
N ILE A 175 -20.60 13.81 -2.92
CA ILE A 175 -19.23 13.30 -3.02
C ILE A 175 -19.02 12.43 -1.78
N LEU A 176 -18.79 11.14 -1.99
CA LEU A 176 -18.58 10.17 -0.92
C LEU A 176 -17.19 9.55 -1.11
N GLY A 177 -16.48 9.30 -0.02
CA GLY A 177 -15.21 8.59 -0.04
C GLY A 177 -15.36 7.15 0.46
N ASN A 178 -14.62 6.23 -0.16
CA ASN A 178 -14.53 4.85 0.34
C ASN A 178 -13.48 4.80 1.45
N ILE A 179 -13.84 4.26 2.62
CA ILE A 179 -12.91 3.98 3.72
C ILE A 179 -12.71 2.48 3.91
N GLU A 180 -11.46 2.11 4.14
CA GLU A 180 -11.01 0.81 4.62
C GLU A 180 -10.66 0.89 6.13
N PHE A 181 -10.18 2.05 6.61
CA PHE A 181 -9.77 2.30 7.99
C PHE A 181 -10.45 3.52 8.60
N PRO A 182 -10.82 3.50 9.91
CA PRO A 182 -11.41 4.65 10.59
C PRO A 182 -10.55 5.93 10.54
N SER A 183 -9.23 5.78 10.44
CA SER A 183 -8.27 6.89 10.33
C SER A 183 -8.32 7.62 8.98
N GLU A 184 -9.12 7.18 8.02
CA GLU A 184 -9.30 7.82 6.71
C GLU A 184 -10.43 8.85 6.69
N ILE A 185 -11.25 8.91 7.75
CA ILE A 185 -12.36 9.85 7.85
C ILE A 185 -11.87 11.29 7.73
N ASP A 186 -10.81 11.64 8.45
CA ASP A 186 -10.23 12.99 8.42
C ASP A 186 -9.72 13.36 7.02
N LEU A 187 -9.15 12.38 6.29
CA LEU A 187 -8.65 12.58 4.94
C LEU A 187 -9.79 12.83 3.94
N ILE A 188 -10.90 12.07 4.04
CA ILE A 188 -12.06 12.26 3.15
C ILE A 188 -12.70 13.62 3.37
N GLN A 189 -12.85 14.03 4.64
CA GLN A 189 -13.40 15.34 4.97
C GLN A 189 -12.52 16.47 4.43
N GLN A 190 -11.19 16.34 4.51
CA GLN A 190 -10.25 17.30 3.92
C GLN A 190 -10.35 17.40 2.39
N HIS A 191 -10.88 16.37 1.72
CA HIS A 191 -11.06 16.33 0.27
C HIS A 191 -12.50 16.60 -0.17
N GLY A 192 -13.37 17.09 0.73
CA GLY A 192 -14.75 17.50 0.41
C GLY A 192 -15.73 16.34 0.25
N GLY A 193 -15.39 15.16 0.77
CA GLY A 193 -16.30 14.02 0.84
C GLY A 193 -17.09 13.97 2.15
N ASP A 194 -18.35 13.57 2.05
CA ASP A 194 -19.25 13.27 3.19
C ASP A 194 -19.07 11.83 3.71
#